data_AF-A0A2G2W0C9-F1
#
_entry.id   AF-A0A2G2W0C9-F1
#
_cell.length_a   1.000
_cell.length_b   1.000
_cell.length_c   1.000
_cell.angle_alpha   90.00
_cell.angle_beta   90.00
_cell.angle_gamma   90.00
#
_symmetry.space_group_name_H-M   'P 1'
#
loop_
_entity.id
_entity.type
_entity.pdbx_description
1 polymer ?
#
loop_
_entity_poly.entity_id
_entity_poly.type
_entity_poly.pdbx_seq_one_letter_code
_entity_poly.pdbx_strand_id
1 'polypeptide(L)'
;MSYFLLDEDMAKNIILLPSQDKKIQDIDTNILFKLVRELGNNSSLSLLVVRKMDRKLVKSIFMPIIYGKALMSTSSDIHKALSQHINFKDNHLLASLCSKFWKEKYNNMDNLTITSLIRNVGWFAAAMGLSVYYVQPYFHTSQDYMKNDVIKITVYDCNHKMRQISLRVPTDNNDHRKTEVSTFVNFIHQKYAYIEMLGVEKML
;
A
#
# COMPACT_ATOMS: atom_id res chain seq x y z
N MET A 1 0.70 -11.95 -4.20
CA MET A 1 -0.54 -11.61 -4.94
C MET A 1 -0.66 -12.39 -6.23
N SER A 2 0.29 -12.27 -7.18
CA SER A 2 0.29 -13.06 -8.42
C SER A 2 0.12 -14.57 -8.19
N TYR A 3 0.80 -15.14 -7.19
CA TYR A 3 0.63 -16.54 -6.79
C TYR A 3 -0.82 -16.89 -6.42
N PHE A 4 -1.50 -16.06 -5.63
CA PHE A 4 -2.88 -16.32 -5.21
C PHE A 4 -3.89 -16.17 -6.35
N LEU A 5 -3.59 -15.31 -7.33
CA LEU A 5 -4.42 -15.07 -8.49
C LEU A 5 -4.07 -15.98 -9.68
N LEU A 6 -3.02 -16.78 -9.56
CA LEU A 6 -2.42 -17.53 -10.67
C LEU A 6 -2.13 -16.64 -11.89
N ASP A 7 -1.71 -15.39 -11.63
CA ASP A 7 -1.36 -14.41 -12.66
C ASP A 7 0.06 -14.65 -13.15
N GLU A 8 0.20 -15.45 -14.22
CA GLU A 8 1.49 -15.80 -14.81
C GLU A 8 2.27 -14.58 -15.33
N ASP A 9 1.59 -13.61 -15.92
CA ASP A 9 2.24 -12.45 -16.52
C ASP A 9 2.85 -11.58 -15.42
N MET A 10 2.11 -11.32 -14.36
CA MET A 10 2.66 -10.65 -13.18
C MET A 10 3.77 -11.48 -12.54
N ALA A 11 3.58 -12.80 -12.41
CA ALA A 11 4.59 -13.70 -11.85
C ALA A 11 5.92 -13.64 -12.60
N LYS A 12 5.90 -13.57 -13.93
CA LYS A 12 7.11 -13.36 -14.77
C LYS A 12 7.73 -11.99 -14.51
N ASN A 13 6.91 -10.94 -14.41
CA ASN A 13 7.40 -9.57 -14.16
C ASN A 13 8.03 -9.36 -12.77
N ILE A 14 7.67 -10.19 -11.78
CA ILE A 14 8.24 -10.13 -10.42
C ILE A 14 9.23 -11.27 -10.13
N ILE A 15 9.69 -11.99 -11.15
CA ILE A 15 10.70 -13.06 -11.05
C ILE A 15 10.20 -14.28 -10.23
N LEU A 16 8.89 -14.45 -10.08
CA LEU A 16 8.33 -15.69 -9.51
C LEU A 16 8.42 -16.85 -10.51
N LEU A 17 8.33 -16.55 -11.80
CA LEU A 17 8.55 -17.50 -12.89
C LEU A 17 9.75 -17.07 -13.73
N PRO A 18 10.51 -18.01 -14.31
CA PRO A 18 11.63 -17.69 -15.18
C PRO A 18 11.14 -16.91 -16.41
N SER A 19 11.83 -15.81 -16.72
CA SER A 19 11.62 -15.08 -17.96
C SER A 19 12.28 -15.84 -19.13
N GLN A 20 11.62 -15.85 -20.30
CA GLN A 20 12.15 -16.46 -21.51
C GLN A 20 13.53 -15.89 -21.89
N ASP A 21 13.74 -14.60 -21.63
CA ASP A 21 14.98 -13.89 -21.99
C ASP A 21 16.12 -14.10 -20.97
N LYS A 22 15.89 -14.85 -19.88
CA LYS A 22 16.83 -15.05 -18.75
C LYS A 22 17.34 -13.75 -18.10
N LYS A 23 16.74 -12.60 -18.41
CA LYS A 23 17.06 -11.31 -17.80
C LYS A 23 16.28 -11.13 -16.50
N ILE A 24 16.94 -10.54 -15.51
CA ILE A 24 16.29 -10.08 -14.28
C ILE A 24 15.24 -9.02 -14.66
N GLN A 25 14.01 -9.25 -14.24
CA GLN A 25 12.89 -8.35 -14.50
C GLN A 25 12.80 -7.29 -13.41
N ASP A 26 12.47 -6.06 -13.80
CA ASP A 26 12.28 -4.95 -12.87
C ASP A 26 10.90 -4.34 -13.08
N ILE A 27 9.95 -4.76 -12.24
CA ILE A 27 8.55 -4.35 -12.33
C ILE A 27 8.39 -2.82 -12.31
N ASP A 28 9.19 -2.11 -11.51
CA ASP A 28 9.11 -0.65 -11.41
C ASP A 28 9.50 0.02 -12.75
N THR A 29 10.53 -0.49 -13.41
CA THR A 29 10.96 0.01 -14.73
C THR A 29 9.96 -0.35 -15.83
N ASN A 30 9.39 -1.56 -15.77
CA ASN A 30 8.33 -1.99 -16.69
C ASN A 30 7.06 -1.13 -16.54
N ILE A 31 6.68 -0.78 -15.30
CA ILE A 31 5.58 0.15 -15.03
C ILE A 31 5.94 1.55 -15.54
N LEU A 32 7.14 2.06 -15.24
CA LEU A 32 7.59 3.38 -15.69
C LEU A 32 7.46 3.54 -17.20
N PHE A 33 7.97 2.58 -17.97
CA PHE A 33 7.92 2.62 -19.44
C PHE A 33 6.48 2.69 -19.96
N LYS A 34 5.59 1.84 -19.43
CA LYS A 34 4.17 1.81 -19.82
C LYS A 34 3.44 3.09 -19.42
N LEU A 35 3.69 3.56 -18.19
CA LEU A 35 3.06 4.75 -17.63
C LEU A 35 3.48 6.02 -18.38
N VAL A 36 4.76 6.22 -18.65
CA VAL A 36 5.26 7.40 -19.39
C VAL A 36 4.64 7.47 -20.79
N ARG A 37 4.47 6.33 -21.45
CA ARG A 37 3.79 6.27 -22.75
C ARG A 37 2.31 6.69 -22.66
N GLU A 38 1.60 6.24 -21.63
CA GLU A 38 0.20 6.63 -21.43
C GLU A 38 0.04 8.10 -21.00
N LEU A 39 0.91 8.59 -20.12
CA LEU A 39 0.90 9.99 -19.70
C LEU A 39 1.30 10.93 -20.84
N GLY A 40 2.24 10.53 -21.71
CA GLY A 40 2.70 11.34 -22.85
C GLY A 40 1.60 11.57 -23.91
N ASN A 41 0.60 10.69 -23.97
CA ASN A 41 -0.57 10.86 -24.84
C ASN A 41 -1.63 11.79 -24.23
N ASN A 42 -1.47 12.23 -22.98
CA ASN A 42 -2.42 13.08 -22.30
C ASN A 42 -2.05 14.57 -22.44
N SER A 43 -2.80 15.29 -23.27
CA SER A 43 -2.58 16.73 -23.54
C SER A 43 -2.74 17.64 -22.31
N SER A 44 -3.37 17.15 -21.24
CA SER A 44 -3.63 17.93 -20.03
C SER A 44 -2.48 17.89 -19.02
N LEU A 45 -1.46 17.05 -19.22
CA LEU A 45 -0.32 16.93 -18.32
C LEU A 45 0.93 17.55 -18.96
N SER A 46 1.67 18.37 -18.21
CA SER A 46 2.92 18.94 -18.70
C SER A 46 3.95 17.84 -19.03
N LEU A 47 4.54 17.90 -20.22
CA LEU A 47 5.65 17.02 -20.64
C LEU A 47 6.83 17.08 -19.65
N LEU A 48 7.02 18.20 -18.96
CA LEU A 48 8.04 18.36 -17.94
C LEU A 48 7.79 17.43 -16.74
N VAL A 49 6.53 17.26 -16.33
CA VAL A 49 6.14 16.33 -15.27
C VAL A 49 6.41 14.89 -15.70
N VAL A 50 6.03 14.53 -16.94
CA VAL A 50 6.28 13.18 -17.49
C VAL A 50 7.78 12.85 -17.51
N ARG A 51 8.63 13.82 -17.88
CA ARG A 51 10.10 13.65 -17.90
C ARG A 51 10.74 13.51 -16.52
N LYS A 52 10.05 13.92 -15.46
CA LYS A 52 10.52 13.77 -14.07
C LYS A 52 10.10 12.43 -13.45
N MET A 53 9.31 11.62 -14.16
CA MET A 53 8.99 10.27 -13.72
C MET A 53 10.24 9.40 -13.80
N ASP A 54 10.65 8.84 -12.67
CA ASP A 54 11.74 7.88 -12.57
C ASP A 54 11.28 6.61 -11.85
N ARG A 55 12.17 5.62 -11.82
CA ARG A 55 11.94 4.34 -11.17
C ARG A 55 11.61 4.49 -9.69
N LYS A 56 12.24 5.45 -9.00
CA LYS A 56 12.08 5.68 -7.56
C LYS A 56 10.68 6.22 -7.25
N LEU A 57 10.22 7.20 -8.03
CA LEU A 57 8.90 7.79 -7.92
C LEU A 57 7.82 6.76 -8.24
N VAL A 58 7.99 6.01 -9.33
CA VAL A 58 7.07 4.90 -9.68
C VAL A 58 6.97 3.90 -8.54
N LYS A 59 8.11 3.42 -8.01
CA LYS A 59 8.11 2.53 -6.85
C LYS A 59 7.35 3.13 -5.66
N SER A 60 7.58 4.40 -5.35
CA SER A 60 6.92 5.09 -4.23
C SER A 60 5.41 5.26 -4.41
N ILE A 61 4.92 5.31 -5.65
CA ILE A 61 3.50 5.45 -5.98
C ILE A 61 2.81 4.08 -5.99
N PHE A 62 3.36 3.11 -6.73
CA PHE A 62 2.66 1.86 -7.01
C PHE A 62 2.82 0.81 -5.91
N MET A 63 3.95 0.79 -5.18
CA MET A 63 4.09 -0.13 -4.04
C MET A 63 2.98 0.10 -2.99
N PRO A 64 2.67 1.35 -2.58
CA PRO A 64 1.55 1.57 -1.67
C PRO A 64 0.17 1.41 -2.33
N ILE A 65 0.01 1.72 -3.62
CA ILE A 65 -1.28 1.50 -4.32
C ILE A 65 -1.66 0.03 -4.29
N ILE A 66 -0.70 -0.89 -4.48
CA ILE A 66 -0.92 -2.35 -4.36
C ILE A 66 -1.53 -2.69 -2.99
N TYR A 67 -1.18 -1.96 -1.94
CA TYR A 67 -1.69 -2.13 -0.58
C TYR A 67 -3.00 -1.37 -0.31
N GLY A 68 -3.62 -0.75 -1.33
CA GLY A 68 -4.88 -0.03 -1.20
C GLY A 68 -4.73 1.44 -0.79
N LYS A 69 -3.56 2.06 -1.02
CA LYS A 69 -3.37 3.49 -0.73
C LYS A 69 -4.35 4.35 -1.53
N ALA A 70 -5.07 5.22 -0.83
CA ALA A 70 -6.08 6.09 -1.42
C ALA A 70 -5.47 7.21 -2.30
N LEU A 71 -6.22 7.63 -3.31
CA LEU A 71 -5.86 8.68 -4.27
C LEU A 71 -5.29 9.95 -3.62
N MET A 72 -5.94 10.46 -2.58
CA MET A 72 -5.50 11.69 -1.88
C MET A 72 -4.17 11.52 -1.17
N SER A 73 -3.90 10.32 -0.64
CA SER A 73 -2.63 10.00 0.00
C SER A 73 -1.53 9.84 -1.05
N THR A 74 -1.83 9.20 -2.18
CA THR A 74 -0.93 9.13 -3.34
C THR A 74 -0.60 10.51 -3.90
N SER A 75 -1.61 11.37 -4.05
CA SER A 75 -1.45 12.77 -4.48
C SER A 75 -0.52 13.53 -3.52
N SER A 76 -0.64 13.31 -2.21
CA SER A 76 0.25 13.93 -1.22
C SER A 76 1.71 13.46 -1.36
N ASP A 77 1.94 12.19 -1.68
CA ASP A 77 3.29 11.64 -1.91
C ASP A 77 3.91 12.17 -3.21
N ILE A 78 3.13 12.23 -4.29
CA ILE A 78 3.55 12.83 -5.55
C ILE A 78 3.92 14.29 -5.33
N HIS A 79 3.11 15.03 -4.56
CA HIS A 79 3.42 16.43 -4.24
C HIS A 79 4.74 16.54 -3.46
N LYS A 80 4.99 15.68 -2.48
CA LYS A 80 6.28 15.68 -1.76
C LYS A 80 7.46 15.44 -2.69
N ALA A 81 7.30 14.60 -3.72
CA ALA A 81 8.35 14.28 -4.66
C ALA A 81 8.53 15.33 -5.78
N LEU A 82 7.44 15.99 -6.21
CA LEU A 82 7.40 16.84 -7.39
C LEU A 82 6.95 18.28 -7.13
N SER A 83 6.84 18.72 -5.87
CA SER A 83 6.29 20.05 -5.50
C SER A 83 6.92 21.22 -6.25
N GLN A 84 8.21 21.12 -6.61
CA GLN A 84 8.94 22.13 -7.39
C GLN A 84 8.61 22.13 -8.89
N HIS A 85 7.86 21.14 -9.36
CA HIS A 85 7.63 20.86 -10.78
C HIS A 85 6.15 20.69 -11.13
N ILE A 86 5.25 20.69 -10.16
CA ILE A 86 3.83 20.42 -10.36
C ILE A 86 2.96 21.32 -9.49
N ASN A 87 1.89 21.87 -10.07
CA ASN A 87 0.87 22.57 -9.30
C ASN A 87 -0.11 21.58 -8.65
N PHE A 88 -0.98 22.05 -7.75
CA PHE A 88 -1.92 21.19 -7.04
C PHE A 88 -2.91 20.45 -7.97
N LYS A 89 -3.38 21.10 -9.04
CA LYS A 89 -4.34 20.54 -10.00
C LYS A 89 -3.70 19.39 -10.79
N ASP A 90 -2.51 19.61 -11.33
CA ASP A 90 -1.74 18.63 -12.08
C ASP A 90 -1.31 17.47 -11.19
N ASN A 91 -1.05 17.74 -9.90
CA ASN A 91 -0.71 16.72 -8.92
C ASN A 91 -1.87 15.76 -8.66
N HIS A 92 -3.09 16.28 -8.45
CA HIS A 92 -4.27 15.44 -8.32
C HIS A 92 -4.60 14.69 -9.63
N LEU A 93 -4.42 15.35 -10.78
CA LEU A 93 -4.59 14.73 -12.09
C LEU A 93 -3.61 13.56 -12.28
N LEU A 94 -2.32 13.76 -11.99
CA LEU A 94 -1.30 12.71 -12.09
C LEU A 94 -1.62 11.53 -11.16
N ALA A 95 -2.00 11.79 -9.91
CA ALA A 95 -2.42 10.74 -8.98
C ALA A 95 -3.63 9.94 -9.51
N SER A 96 -4.57 10.64 -10.15
CA SER A 96 -5.77 10.05 -10.75
C SER A 96 -5.42 9.19 -11.96
N LEU A 97 -4.51 9.67 -12.82
CA LEU A 97 -4.01 8.93 -13.97
C LEU A 97 -3.22 7.68 -13.53
N CYS A 98 -2.36 7.77 -12.51
CA CYS A 98 -1.66 6.61 -11.96
C CYS A 98 -2.64 5.57 -11.39
N SER A 99 -3.67 6.03 -10.65
CA SER A 99 -4.70 5.13 -10.10
C SER A 99 -5.53 4.47 -11.21
N LYS A 100 -5.86 5.22 -12.26
CA LYS A 100 -6.56 4.70 -13.44
C LYS A 100 -5.71 3.68 -14.20
N PHE A 101 -4.45 4.02 -14.48
CA PHE A 101 -3.48 3.11 -15.10
C PHE A 101 -3.39 1.79 -14.34
N TRP A 102 -3.28 1.85 -13.01
CA TRP A 102 -3.20 0.66 -12.17
C TRP A 102 -4.48 -0.19 -12.28
N LYS A 103 -5.65 0.44 -12.18
CA LYS A 103 -6.96 -0.22 -12.30
C LYS A 103 -7.17 -0.90 -13.65
N GLU A 104 -6.76 -0.24 -14.73
CA GLU A 104 -6.97 -0.76 -16.09
C GLU A 104 -5.93 -1.82 -16.44
N LYS A 105 -4.66 -1.58 -16.10
CA LYS A 105 -3.56 -2.48 -16.50
C LYS A 105 -3.42 -3.69 -15.59
N TYR A 106 -3.81 -3.57 -14.33
CA TYR A 106 -3.70 -4.60 -13.30
C TYR A 106 -5.05 -4.81 -12.59
N ASN A 107 -6.14 -4.79 -13.37
CA ASN A 107 -7.52 -4.98 -12.90
C ASN A 107 -7.72 -6.22 -12.02
N ASN A 108 -7.02 -7.31 -12.35
CA ASN A 108 -7.04 -8.57 -11.61
C ASN A 108 -6.48 -8.42 -10.19
N MET A 109 -5.57 -7.46 -9.98
CA MET A 109 -4.93 -7.19 -8.68
C MET A 109 -5.68 -6.14 -7.84
N ASP A 110 -6.31 -5.13 -8.48
CA ASP A 110 -6.70 -3.90 -7.79
C ASP A 110 -8.11 -3.88 -7.18
N ASN A 111 -9.12 -4.52 -7.76
CA ASN A 111 -10.49 -4.38 -7.23
C ASN A 111 -11.43 -5.59 -7.39
N LEU A 112 -11.16 -6.52 -8.30
CA LEU A 112 -12.19 -7.51 -8.68
C LEU A 112 -12.21 -8.81 -7.88
N THR A 113 -11.18 -9.15 -7.09
CA THR A 113 -11.21 -10.41 -6.36
C THR A 113 -10.55 -10.31 -5.00
N ILE A 114 -9.22 -10.40 -4.88
CA ILE A 114 -8.59 -10.73 -3.60
C ILE A 114 -8.51 -9.54 -2.62
N THR A 115 -8.09 -8.36 -3.07
CA THR A 115 -7.96 -7.19 -2.19
C THR A 115 -9.31 -6.80 -1.59
N SER A 116 -10.35 -6.70 -2.44
CA SER A 116 -11.71 -6.38 -2.02
C SER A 116 -12.33 -7.48 -1.16
N LEU A 117 -12.14 -8.75 -1.51
CA LEU A 117 -12.65 -9.88 -0.73
C LEU A 117 -12.07 -9.87 0.68
N ILE A 118 -10.74 -9.74 0.82
CA ILE A 118 -10.10 -9.72 2.14
C ILE A 118 -10.52 -8.48 2.93
N ARG A 119 -10.64 -7.32 2.28
CA ARG A 119 -11.16 -6.11 2.95
C ARG A 119 -12.60 -6.27 3.41
N ASN A 120 -13.46 -6.97 2.65
CA ASN A 120 -14.85 -7.24 3.05
C ASN A 120 -14.93 -8.11 4.30
N VAL A 121 -13.99 -9.04 4.50
CA VAL A 121 -13.87 -9.78 5.77
C VAL A 121 -13.54 -8.83 6.93
N GLY A 122 -12.60 -7.91 6.71
CA GLY A 122 -12.25 -6.88 7.70
C GLY A 122 -13.41 -5.94 8.01
N TRP A 123 -14.17 -5.52 6.99
CA TRP A 123 -15.39 -4.74 7.13
C TRP A 123 -16.45 -5.48 7.95
N PHE A 124 -16.69 -6.76 7.63
CA PHE A 124 -17.68 -7.57 8.34
C PHE A 124 -17.31 -7.77 9.80
N ALA A 125 -16.05 -8.13 10.08
CA ALA A 125 -15.54 -8.26 11.44
C ALA A 125 -15.68 -6.94 12.22
N ALA A 126 -15.30 -5.82 11.61
CA ALA A 126 -15.45 -4.50 12.19
C ALA A 126 -16.92 -4.15 12.50
N ALA A 127 -17.85 -4.46 11.58
CA ALA A 127 -19.28 -4.22 11.79
C ALA A 127 -19.85 -5.05 12.96
N MET A 128 -19.27 -6.21 13.23
CA MET A 128 -19.63 -7.09 14.35
C MET A 128 -18.88 -6.79 15.65
N GLY A 129 -17.95 -5.81 15.66
CA GLY A 129 -17.11 -5.56 16.81
C GLY A 129 -16.13 -6.70 17.11
N LEU A 130 -15.78 -7.50 16.09
CA LEU A 130 -14.88 -8.64 16.20
C LEU A 130 -13.48 -8.27 15.69
N SER A 131 -12.47 -8.91 16.26
CA SER A 131 -11.11 -8.90 15.73
C SER A 131 -10.95 -9.88 14.57
N VAL A 132 -9.98 -9.60 13.69
CA VAL A 132 -9.65 -10.50 12.57
C VAL A 132 -8.52 -11.42 12.98
N TYR A 133 -8.75 -12.73 12.88
CA TYR A 133 -7.76 -13.76 13.21
C TYR A 133 -7.20 -14.42 11.95
N TYR A 134 -5.88 -14.58 11.93
CA TYR A 134 -5.18 -15.34 10.90
C TYR A 134 -4.38 -16.46 11.55
N VAL A 135 -4.55 -17.68 11.05
CA VAL A 135 -3.89 -18.88 11.59
C VAL A 135 -2.93 -19.45 10.54
N GLN A 136 -1.69 -19.76 10.95
CA GLN A 136 -0.72 -20.61 10.24
C GLN A 136 -0.14 -21.64 11.21
N PRO A 137 0.47 -22.74 10.72
CA PRO A 137 1.09 -23.76 11.57
C PRO A 137 2.09 -23.24 12.62
N TYR A 138 2.86 -22.19 12.32
CA TYR A 138 3.91 -21.71 13.23
C TYR A 138 3.50 -20.54 14.12
N PHE A 139 2.42 -19.81 13.78
CA PHE A 139 2.00 -18.64 14.54
C PHE A 139 0.55 -18.24 14.26
N HIS A 140 -0.01 -17.49 15.20
CA HIS A 140 -1.32 -16.88 15.09
C HIS A 140 -1.19 -15.36 15.13
N THR A 141 -2.05 -14.67 14.38
CA THR A 141 -2.10 -13.21 14.37
C THR A 141 -3.52 -12.76 14.67
N SER A 142 -3.67 -11.91 15.68
CA SER A 142 -4.92 -11.21 15.99
C SER A 142 -4.78 -9.74 15.60
N GLN A 143 -5.73 -9.25 14.82
CA GLN A 143 -5.84 -7.85 14.45
C GLN A 143 -7.00 -7.22 15.22
N ASP A 144 -6.65 -6.59 16.34
CA ASP A 144 -7.59 -6.02 17.29
C ASP A 144 -7.31 -4.53 17.51
N TYR A 145 -7.74 -3.70 16.54
CA TYR A 145 -7.44 -2.27 16.60
C TYR A 145 -8.45 -1.54 17.47
N MET A 146 -7.91 -0.81 18.45
CA MET A 146 -8.68 0.08 19.32
C MET A 146 -8.52 1.55 18.91
N LYS A 147 -9.57 2.34 19.15
CA LYS A 147 -9.49 3.80 19.07
C LYS A 147 -8.63 4.31 20.21
N ASN A 148 -7.96 5.44 19.99
CA ASN A 148 -7.21 6.13 21.02
C ASN A 148 -7.86 7.48 21.31
N ASP A 149 -7.97 7.80 22.58
CA ASP A 149 -8.27 9.15 23.04
C ASP A 149 -6.97 9.92 23.27
N VAL A 150 -7.06 11.24 23.15
CA VAL A 150 -5.94 12.14 23.38
C VAL A 150 -6.11 12.81 24.74
N ILE A 151 -5.23 12.46 25.67
CA ILE A 151 -5.18 13.08 27.00
C ILE A 151 -4.04 14.08 27.01
N LYS A 152 -4.30 15.28 27.52
CA LYS A 152 -3.28 16.32 27.69
C LYS A 152 -2.70 16.21 29.09
N ILE A 153 -1.39 15.95 29.19
CA ILE A 153 -0.67 15.96 30.45
C ILE A 153 0.34 17.09 30.47
N THR A 154 0.60 17.61 31.66
CA THR A 154 1.58 18.66 31.88
C THR A 154 2.85 18.01 32.43
N VAL A 155 3.97 18.23 31.76
CA VAL A 155 5.28 17.72 32.17
C VAL A 155 6.25 18.88 32.36
N TYR A 156 7.18 18.73 33.30
CA TYR A 156 8.31 19.64 33.43
C TYR A 156 9.47 19.09 32.60
N ASP A 157 10.02 19.92 31.73
CA ASP A 157 11.27 19.65 31.03
C ASP A 157 12.45 19.71 32.02
N CYS A 158 13.62 19.21 31.61
CA CYS A 158 14.85 19.26 32.42
C CYS A 158 15.26 20.68 32.82
N ASN A 159 14.76 21.69 32.11
CA ASN A 159 14.95 23.11 32.43
C ASN A 159 13.85 23.70 33.33
N HIS A 160 13.04 22.85 34.00
CA HIS A 160 11.86 23.23 34.78
C HIS A 160 10.80 24.03 34.00
N LYS A 161 10.85 24.00 32.66
CA LYS A 161 9.84 24.62 31.81
C LYS A 161 8.64 23.68 31.70
N MET A 162 7.48 24.20 32.03
CA MET A 162 6.22 23.48 31.93
C MET A 162 5.81 23.35 30.46
N ARG A 163 5.53 22.12 30.01
CA ARG A 163 5.04 21.84 28.67
C ARG A 163 3.79 20.97 28.75
N GLN A 164 2.80 21.28 27.93
CA GLN A 164 1.65 20.40 27.74
C GLN A 164 1.95 19.46 26.58
N ILE A 165 1.81 18.15 26.81
CA ILE A 165 1.98 17.12 25.79
C ILE A 165 0.70 16.30 25.66
N SER A 166 0.47 15.79 24.45
CA SER A 166 -0.67 14.94 24.12
C SER A 166 -0.24 13.48 24.16
N LEU A 167 -0.81 12.71 25.08
CA LEU A 167 -0.66 11.26 25.16
C LEU A 167 -1.86 10.59 24.47
N ARG A 168 -1.59 9.55 23.66
CA ARG A 168 -2.64 8.70 23.09
C ARG A 168 -2.85 7.50 24.00
N VAL A 169 -4.07 7.33 24.49
CA VAL A 169 -4.44 6.23 25.38
C VAL A 169 -5.51 5.39 24.68
N PRO A 170 -5.36 4.05 24.60
CA PRO A 170 -6.35 3.19 23.97
C PRO A 170 -7.66 3.23 24.76
N THR A 171 -8.76 3.12 24.02
CA THR A 171 -10.12 2.97 24.55
C THR A 171 -10.58 1.53 24.34
N ASP A 172 -11.67 1.13 24.99
CA ASP A 172 -12.31 -0.17 24.75
C ASP A 172 -13.15 -0.21 23.46
N ASN A 173 -13.13 0.88 22.68
CA ASN A 173 -13.88 0.97 21.43
C ASN A 173 -13.04 0.54 20.24
N ASN A 174 -13.54 -0.41 19.46
CA ASN A 174 -12.88 -0.87 18.25
C ASN A 174 -12.75 0.25 17.20
N ASP A 175 -11.60 0.32 16.54
CA ASP A 175 -11.38 1.16 15.36
C ASP A 175 -11.82 0.38 14.11
N HIS A 176 -13.10 0.51 13.77
CA HIS A 176 -13.72 -0.19 12.65
C HIS A 176 -13.03 0.14 11.33
N ARG A 177 -12.70 1.43 11.13
CA ARG A 177 -12.05 1.90 9.91
C ARG A 177 -10.66 1.30 9.78
N LYS A 178 -9.86 1.34 10.84
CA LYS A 178 -8.50 0.78 10.82
C LYS A 178 -8.53 -0.74 10.62
N THR A 179 -9.48 -1.42 11.24
CA THR A 179 -9.71 -2.85 11.03
C THR A 179 -9.97 -3.15 9.56
N GLU A 180 -10.93 -2.48 8.92
CA GLU A 180 -11.20 -2.68 7.50
C GLU A 180 -9.96 -2.42 6.61
N VAL A 181 -9.36 -1.23 6.70
CA VAL A 181 -8.32 -0.80 5.74
C VAL A 181 -7.01 -1.56 5.89
N SER A 182 -6.69 -2.06 7.09
CA SER A 182 -5.43 -2.77 7.36
C SER A 182 -5.51 -4.28 7.13
N THR A 183 -6.72 -4.86 7.05
CA THR A 183 -6.92 -6.32 6.93
C THR A 183 -6.14 -6.93 5.75
N PHE A 184 -6.24 -6.31 4.57
CA PHE A 184 -5.54 -6.83 3.38
C PHE A 184 -4.01 -6.84 3.55
N VAL A 185 -3.45 -5.73 4.03
CA VAL A 185 -1.99 -5.59 4.17
C VAL A 185 -1.45 -6.55 5.22
N ASN A 186 -2.14 -6.67 6.35
CA ASN A 186 -1.76 -7.60 7.41
C ASN A 186 -1.86 -9.07 6.95
N PHE A 187 -2.88 -9.42 6.18
CA PHE A 187 -2.99 -10.74 5.56
C PHE A 187 -1.78 -11.06 4.68
N ILE A 188 -1.38 -10.13 3.80
CA ILE A 188 -0.23 -10.34 2.90
C ILE A 188 1.08 -10.48 3.68
N HIS A 189 1.30 -9.63 4.69
CA HIS A 189 2.50 -9.74 5.53
C HIS A 189 2.54 -11.04 6.32
N GLN A 190 1.39 -11.49 6.84
CA GLN A 190 1.31 -12.78 7.54
C GLN A 190 1.66 -13.95 6.62
N LYS A 191 1.13 -13.95 5.39
CA LYS A 191 1.45 -14.99 4.40
C LYS A 191 2.90 -14.97 3.97
N TYR A 192 3.50 -13.78 3.83
CA TYR A 192 4.92 -13.64 3.52
C TYR A 192 5.79 -14.22 4.63
N ALA A 193 5.53 -13.86 5.89
CA ALA A 193 6.26 -14.39 7.04
C ALA A 193 6.15 -15.92 7.14
N TYR A 194 4.98 -16.48 6.84
CA TYR A 194 4.81 -17.94 6.80
C TYR A 194 5.65 -18.63 5.71
N ILE A 195 5.69 -18.06 4.51
CA ILE A 195 6.52 -18.60 3.42
C ILE A 195 8.02 -18.54 3.78
N GLU A 196 8.45 -17.47 4.43
CA GLU A 196 9.82 -17.33 4.93
C GLU A 196 10.16 -18.40 5.97
N MET A 197 9.26 -18.66 6.92
CA MET A 197 9.42 -19.75 7.90
C MET A 197 9.53 -21.13 7.25
N LEU A 198 8.70 -21.42 6.23
CA LEU A 198 8.82 -22.66 5.46
C LEU A 198 10.16 -22.76 4.71
N GLY A 199 10.71 -21.62 4.26
CA GLY A 199 12.03 -21.57 3.66
C GLY A 199 13.11 -21.95 4.67
N VAL A 200 13.06 -21.39 5.88
CA VAL A 200 13.99 -21.71 6.96
C VAL A 200 13.90 -23.17 7.38
N GLU A 201 12.68 -23.70 7.56
CA GLU A 201 12.48 -25.12 7.92
C GLU A 201 13.09 -26.08 6.89
N LYS A 202 13.01 -25.76 5.59
CA LYS A 202 13.63 -26.56 4.53
C LYS A 202 15.16 -26.48 4.50
N MET A 203 15.75 -25.49 5.15
CA MET A 203 17.21 -25.31 5.23
C MET A 203 17.83 -25.96 6.47
N LEU A 204 17.00 -26.37 7.44
CA LEU A 204 17.38 -27.12 8.64
C LEU A 204 17.37 -28.63 8.38
#